data_AF-A0A0V8QFJ3-F1
#
_entry.id   AF-A0A0V8QFJ3-F1
#
_cell.length_a   1.000
_cell.length_b   1.000
_cell.length_c   1.000
_cell.angle_alpha   90.00
_cell.angle_beta   90.00
_cell.angle_gamma   90.00
#
_symmetry.space_group_name_H-M   'P 1'
#
loop_
_entity.id
_entity.type
_entity.pdbx_description
1 polymer ?
#
loop_
_entity_poly.entity_id
_entity_poly.type
_entity_poly.pdbx_seq_one_letter_code
_entity_poly.pdbx_strand_id
1 'polypeptide(L)' 'MAKTKSLEASMEELEGVLKELEREEISLEDSFRLYNEGMKLLKSCNDMIDKVEKKLVVLEEE' A
#
# COMPACT_ATOMS: atom_id res chain seq x y z
N MET A 1 -9.59 19.03 3.42
CA MET A 1 -8.13 18.84 3.29
C MET A 1 -7.90 17.36 3.12
N ALA A 2 -7.46 16.90 1.95
CA ALA A 2 -7.21 15.48 1.71
C ALA A 2 -5.99 15.08 2.55
N LYS A 3 -6.20 14.20 3.53
CA LYS A 3 -5.14 13.71 4.41
C LYS A 3 -4.24 12.82 3.54
N THR A 4 -3.01 13.28 3.23
CA THR A 4 -2.00 12.40 2.63
C THR A 4 -1.80 11.22 3.58
N LYS A 5 -2.15 10.00 3.14
CA LYS A 5 -1.93 8.79 3.93
C LYS A 5 -0.43 8.62 4.16
N SER A 6 -0.03 8.25 5.38
CA SER A 6 1.34 7.86 5.69
C SER A 6 1.62 6.45 5.18
N LEU A 7 2.91 6.09 5.07
CA LEU A 7 3.32 4.74 4.72
C LEU A 7 2.78 3.72 5.73
N GLU A 8 2.84 4.00 7.04
CA GLU A 8 2.29 3.09 8.05
C GLU A 8 0.79 2.87 7.89
N ALA A 9 0.03 3.93 7.60
CA ALA A 9 -1.41 3.81 7.38
C ALA A 9 -1.74 2.95 6.14
N SER A 10 -0.96 3.11 5.06
CA SER A 10 -1.13 2.29 3.85
C SER A 10 -0.73 0.84 4.06
N MET A 11 0.28 0.58 4.89
CA MET A 11 0.66 -0.79 5.30
C MET A 11 -0.42 -1.44 6.16
N GLU A 12 -1.01 -0.70 7.11
CA GLU A 12 -2.11 -1.19 7.95
C GLU A 12 -3.35 -1.58 7.11
N GLU A 13 -3.69 -0.77 6.10
CA GLU A 13 -4.76 -1.13 5.17
C GLU A 13 -4.42 -2.35 4.33
N LEU A 14 -3.17 -2.50 3.89
CA LEU A 14 -2.73 -3.68 3.14
C LEU A 14 -2.85 -4.95 4.00
N GLU A 15 -2.47 -4.90 5.28
CA GLU A 15 -2.69 -5.99 6.22
C GLU A 15 -4.18 -6.31 6.40
N GLY A 16 -5.05 -5.29 6.43
CA GLY A 16 -6.49 -5.48 6.45
C GLY A 16 -7.01 -6.23 5.21
N VAL A 17 -6.54 -5.83 4.02
CA VAL A 17 -6.88 -6.50 2.75
C VAL A 17 -6.41 -7.96 2.75
N LEU A 18 -5.21 -8.23 3.26
CA LEU A 18 -4.67 -9.59 3.37
C LEU A 18 -5.52 -10.45 4.32
N LYS A 19 -5.90 -9.93 5.48
CA LYS A 19 -6.78 -10.65 6.42
C LYS A 19 -8.13 -11.00 5.79
N GLU A 20 -8.71 -10.09 5.02
CA GLU A 20 -9.97 -10.37 4.32
C GLU A 20 -9.80 -11.43 3.22
N LEU A 21 -8.67 -11.42 2.50
CA LEU A 21 -8.32 -12.44 1.50
C LEU A 21 -8.10 -13.84 2.10
N GLU A 22 -7.65 -13.92 3.36
CA GLU A 22 -7.44 -15.18 4.07
C GLU A 22 -8.72 -15.80 4.64
N ARG A 23 -9.86 -15.11 4.54
CA ARG A 23 -11.15 -15.63 5.05
C ARG A 23 -11.60 -16.84 4.21
N GLU A 24 -11.97 -17.92 4.89
CA GLU A 24 -12.43 -19.17 4.24
C GLU A 24 -13.68 -18.99 3.37
N GLU A 25 -14.53 -17.99 3.67
CA GLU A 25 -15.81 -17.76 3.00
C GLU A 25 -15.78 -16.62 1.96
N ILE A 26 -14.60 -16.25 1.45
CA ILE A 26 -14.48 -15.18 0.46
C ILE A 26 -14.99 -15.62 -0.93
N SER A 27 -15.80 -14.76 -1.56
CA SER A 27 -16.26 -14.99 -2.93
C SER A 27 -15.14 -14.71 -3.93
N LEU A 28 -15.14 -15.38 -5.09
CA LEU A 28 -14.15 -15.14 -6.13
C LEU A 28 -14.14 -13.66 -6.58
N GLU A 29 -15.31 -13.03 -6.67
CA GLU A 29 -15.45 -11.62 -7.05
C GLU A 29 -14.83 -10.69 -6.00
N ASP A 30 -15.07 -10.96 -4.72
CA ASP A 30 -14.44 -10.22 -3.62
C ASP A 30 -12.93 -10.43 -3.58
N SER A 31 -12.45 -11.66 -3.82
CA SER A 31 -11.01 -11.94 -3.93
C SER A 31 -10.36 -11.12 -5.04
N PHE A 32 -10.99 -11.01 -6.21
CA PHE A 32 -10.48 -10.18 -7.30
C PHE A 32 -10.48 -8.70 -6.96
N ARG A 33 -11.54 -8.22 -6.28
CA ARG A 33 -11.64 -6.83 -5.83
C ARG A 33 -10.56 -6.49 -4.81
N LEU A 34 -10.43 -7.29 -3.76
CA LEU A 34 -9.43 -7.12 -2.70
C LEU A 34 -8.00 -7.26 -3.23
N TYR A 35 -7.75 -8.20 -4.14
CA TYR A 35 -6.45 -8.31 -4.81
C TYR A 35 -6.07 -7.03 -5.56
N ASN A 36 -7.00 -6.48 -6.36
CA ASN A 36 -6.77 -5.23 -7.07
C ASN A 36 -6.53 -4.05 -6.12
N GLU A 37 -7.26 -4.02 -5.01
CA GLU A 37 -7.10 -2.99 -3.97
C GLU A 37 -5.73 -3.10 -3.29
N GLY A 38 -5.33 -4.32 -2.90
CA GLY A 38 -4.01 -4.62 -2.35
C GLY A 38 -2.87 -4.25 -3.31
N MET A 39 -3.01 -4.53 -4.61
CA MET A 39 -1.99 -4.11 -5.60
C MET A 39 -1.86 -2.59 -5.69
N LYS A 40 -2.96 -1.84 -5.61
CA LYS A 40 -2.92 -0.37 -5.60
C LYS A 40 -2.25 0.17 -4.35
N LEU A 41 -2.57 -0.38 -3.19
CA LEU A 41 -1.94 -0.03 -1.92
C LEU A 41 -0.43 -0.32 -1.96
N LEU A 42 -0.04 -1.51 -2.42
CA LEU A 42 1.36 -1.90 -2.56
C LEU A 42 2.12 -0.96 -3.50
N LYS A 43 1.52 -0.55 -4.62
CA LYS A 43 2.10 0.43 -5.53
C LYS A 43 2.30 1.78 -4.84
N SER A 44 1.30 2.26 -4.11
CA SER A 44 1.39 3.52 -3.37
C SER A 44 2.48 3.48 -2.29
N CYS A 45 2.65 2.34 -1.60
CA CYS A 45 3.74 2.15 -0.64
C CYS A 45 5.11 2.26 -1.32
N ASN A 46 5.29 1.58 -2.45
CA ASN A 46 6.54 1.65 -3.22
C ASN A 46 6.84 3.08 -3.68
N ASP A 47 5.84 3.79 -4.21
CA ASP A 47 6.02 5.18 -4.66
C ASP A 47 6.42 6.12 -3.50
N MET A 48 5.90 5.88 -2.29
CA MET A 48 6.29 6.63 -1.10
C MET A 48 7.73 6.35 -0.68
N ILE A 49 8.16 5.09 -0.72
CA ILE A 49 9.53 4.67 -0.38
C ILE A 49 10.52 5.25 -1.39
N ASP A 50 10.27 5.09 -2.69
CA ASP A 50 11.10 5.62 -3.78
C ASP A 50 11.28 7.15 -3.66
N LYS A 51 10.21 7.86 -3.27
CA LYS A 51 10.28 9.30 -3.03
C LYS A 51 11.17 9.68 -1.85
N VAL A 52 11.21 8.86 -0.80
CA VAL A 52 12.10 9.08 0.35
C VAL A 52 13.53 8.75 -0.05
N GLU A 53 13.77 7.64 -0.72
CA GLU A 53 15.10 7.25 -1.22
C GLU A 53 15.70 8.33 -2.14
N LYS A 54 14.93 8.83 -3.11
CA LYS A 54 15.38 9.92 -3.99
C LYS A 54 15.74 11.20 -3.23
N LYS A 55 15.01 11.54 -2.17
CA LYS A 55 15.33 12.70 -1.35
C LYS A 55 16.61 12.50 -0.56
N LEU A 56 16.90 11.28 -0.10
CA LEU A 56 18.16 10.98 0.59
C LEU A 56 19.35 11.08 -0.37
N VAL A 57 19.23 10.55 -1.60
CA VAL A 57 20.28 10.67 -2.63
C VAL A 57 20.63 12.13 -2.90
N VAL A 58 19.63 13.00 -3.09
CA VAL A 58 19.89 14.43 -3.32
C VAL A 58 20.63 15.08 -2.14
N LEU A 59 20.31 14.69 -0.90
CA LEU A 59 20.98 15.22 0.30
C LEU A 59 22.41 14.69 0.49
N GLU A 60 22.74 13.52 -0.06
CA GLU A 60 24.09 12.95 -0.03
C GLU A 60 25.00 13.53 -1.12
N GLU A 61 24.44 14.10 -2.19
CA GLU A 61 25.17 14.75 -3.28
C GLU A 61 25.46 16.25 -3.05
N GLU A 62 24.96 16.83 -1.95
CA GLU A 62 25.25 18.20 -1.46
C GLU A 62 26.31 18.23 -0.35
#